data_AF-A0A4R7FDR7-F1
#
_entry.id   AF-A0A4R7FDR7-F1
#
_cell.length_a   1.000
_cell.length_b   1.000
_cell.length_c   1.000
_cell.angle_alpha   90.00
_cell.angle_beta   90.00
_cell.angle_gamma   90.00
#
_symmetry.space_group_name_H-M   'P 1'
#
loop_
_entity.id
_entity.type
_entity.pdbx_description
1 polymer ?
#
loop_
_entity_poly.entity_id
_entity_poly.type
_entity_poly.pdbx_seq_one_letter_code
_entity_poly.pdbx_strand_id
1 'polypeptide(L)'
;MPEITIVRQEAVQISEQDAAVARRVIFGIVDGLGERGRSQWRRLWNRLMRLEPGEMVEIKTVQPRLGWYHRKHMAMEQAVFETQDRFEDFESFRTWLKVGASFVDWYPGPKGGVIPVPRSISYANLEQGDMEQFHADAVNFLRSEHAGATLWKHLGTAQRIEMIEAVLRSFGE
;
A
#
# COMPACT_ATOMS: atom_id res chain seq x y z
N MET A 1 -6.43 0.37 -6.37
CA MET A 1 -7.12 -0.84 -6.89
C MET A 1 -6.11 -1.91 -7.19
N PRO A 2 -6.02 -2.96 -6.35
CA PRO A 2 -5.22 -4.14 -6.68
C PRO A 2 -5.84 -4.80 -7.92
N GLU A 3 -5.07 -4.81 -9.00
CA GLU A 3 -5.39 -5.54 -10.24
C GLU A 3 -4.54 -6.80 -10.26
N ILE A 4 -5.20 -7.95 -10.29
CA ILE A 4 -4.53 -9.24 -10.37
C ILE A 4 -4.88 -9.86 -11.72
N THR A 5 -3.88 -10.03 -12.58
CA THR A 5 -4.01 -10.75 -13.85
C THR A 5 -3.61 -12.19 -13.64
N ILE A 6 -4.57 -13.10 -13.83
CA ILE A 6 -4.38 -14.54 -13.66
C ILE A 6 -4.36 -15.20 -15.03
N VAL A 7 -3.33 -16.00 -15.29
CA VAL A 7 -3.18 -16.85 -16.49
C VAL A 7 -3.23 -18.31 -16.07
N ARG A 8 -3.90 -19.15 -16.88
CA ARG A 8 -3.89 -20.60 -16.67
C ARG A 8 -2.51 -21.19 -16.99
N GLN A 9 -1.94 -21.90 -16.01
CA GLN A 9 -0.77 -22.76 -16.19
C GLN A 9 -1.17 -24.19 -16.59
N GLU A 10 -0.22 -25.00 -17.07
CA GLU A 10 -0.47 -26.41 -17.36
C GLU A 10 -1.10 -27.13 -16.17
N ALA A 11 -2.13 -27.93 -16.45
CA ALA A 11 -2.89 -28.59 -15.42
C ALA A 11 -2.07 -29.73 -14.80
N VAL A 12 -1.82 -29.64 -13.50
CA VAL A 12 -1.30 -30.78 -12.72
C VAL A 12 -2.46 -31.75 -12.47
N GLN A 13 -2.21 -33.06 -12.55
CA GLN A 13 -3.21 -34.05 -12.13
C GLN A 13 -3.44 -33.95 -10.61
N ILE A 14 -4.68 -33.75 -10.21
CA ILE A 14 -5.09 -33.64 -8.81
C ILE A 14 -5.90 -34.88 -8.46
N SER A 15 -5.57 -35.54 -7.35
CA SER A 15 -6.37 -36.67 -6.86
C SER A 15 -7.77 -36.23 -6.42
N GLU A 16 -8.76 -37.13 -6.42
CA GLU A 16 -10.10 -36.79 -5.94
C GLU A 16 -10.10 -36.35 -4.46
N GLN A 17 -9.20 -36.94 -3.66
CA GLN A 17 -9.03 -36.60 -2.26
C GLN A 17 -8.52 -35.16 -2.09
N ASP A 18 -7.50 -34.77 -2.86
CA ASP A 18 -6.95 -33.41 -2.82
C ASP A 18 -7.96 -32.39 -3.34
N ALA A 19 -8.73 -32.74 -4.37
CA ALA A 19 -9.80 -31.89 -4.88
C ALA A 19 -10.90 -31.66 -3.84
N ALA A 20 -11.24 -32.67 -3.03
CA ALA A 20 -12.20 -32.54 -1.94
C ALA A 20 -11.69 -31.64 -0.80
N VAL A 21 -10.41 -31.77 -0.44
CA VAL A 21 -9.76 -30.89 0.55
C VAL A 21 -9.73 -29.45 0.06
N ALA A 22 -9.33 -29.23 -1.20
CA ALA A 22 -9.29 -27.90 -1.81
C ALA A 22 -10.67 -27.23 -1.79
N ARG A 23 -11.74 -27.94 -2.15
CA ARG A 23 -13.11 -27.42 -2.09
C ARG A 23 -13.52 -26.99 -0.68
N ARG A 24 -13.18 -27.76 0.35
CA ARG A 24 -13.47 -27.41 1.74
C ARG A 24 -12.75 -26.14 2.18
N VAL A 25 -11.50 -25.97 1.78
CA VAL A 25 -10.72 -24.77 2.09
C VAL A 25 -11.32 -23.55 1.36
N ILE A 26 -11.50 -23.68 0.04
CA ILE A 26 -11.94 -22.58 -0.83
C ILE A 26 -13.35 -22.09 -0.51
N PHE A 27 -14.29 -23.02 -0.21
CA PHE A 27 -15.70 -22.67 -0.01
C PHE A 27 -16.16 -22.77 1.45
N GLY A 28 -15.33 -23.30 2.35
CA GLY A 28 -15.69 -23.47 3.76
C GLY A 28 -15.13 -22.39 4.69
N ILE A 29 -14.01 -21.75 4.32
CA ILE A 29 -13.39 -20.69 5.14
C ILE A 29 -13.82 -19.30 4.66
N VAL A 30 -13.95 -19.12 3.34
CA VAL A 30 -14.34 -17.84 2.72
C VAL A 30 -15.49 -18.09 1.74
N ASP A 31 -16.55 -17.30 1.88
CA ASP A 31 -17.72 -17.41 1.02
C ASP A 31 -18.34 -16.04 0.73
N GLY A 32 -19.12 -15.94 -0.35
CA GLY A 32 -19.85 -14.74 -0.68
C GLY A 32 -20.99 -14.48 0.32
N LEU A 33 -21.22 -13.19 0.58
CA LEU A 33 -22.26 -12.75 1.50
C LEU A 33 -23.66 -12.94 0.90
N GLY A 34 -24.53 -13.68 1.61
CA GLY A 34 -25.88 -13.99 1.16
C GLY A 34 -25.94 -14.89 -0.08
N GLU A 35 -27.14 -15.26 -0.52
CA GLU A 35 -27.33 -16.22 -1.62
C GLU A 35 -26.72 -15.75 -2.96
N ARG A 36 -26.89 -14.45 -3.26
CA ARG A 36 -26.33 -13.83 -4.46
C ARG A 36 -24.80 -13.85 -4.42
N GLY A 37 -24.20 -13.48 -3.28
CA GLY A 37 -22.75 -13.48 -3.10
C GLY A 37 -22.17 -14.89 -3.25
N ARG A 38 -22.76 -15.88 -2.56
CA ARG A 38 -22.37 -17.30 -2.71
C ARG A 38 -22.40 -17.72 -4.17
N SER A 39 -23.51 -17.44 -4.88
CA SER A 39 -23.65 -17.81 -6.30
C SER A 39 -22.61 -17.15 -7.21
N GLN A 40 -22.22 -15.89 -6.93
CA GLN A 40 -21.15 -15.21 -7.66
C GLN A 40 -19.78 -15.81 -7.35
N TRP A 41 -19.52 -16.15 -6.08
CA TRP A 41 -18.27 -16.80 -5.66
C TRP A 41 -18.06 -18.15 -6.34
N ARG A 42 -19.09 -19.01 -6.43
CA ARG A 42 -19.01 -20.28 -7.18
C ARG A 42 -18.75 -20.03 -8.66
N ARG A 43 -19.42 -19.04 -9.26
CA ARG A 43 -19.24 -18.69 -10.68
C ARG A 43 -17.81 -18.23 -10.98
N LEU A 44 -17.21 -17.42 -10.11
CA LEU A 44 -15.82 -16.98 -10.26
C LEU A 44 -14.86 -18.18 -10.28
N TRP A 45 -14.93 -19.05 -9.27
CA TRP A 45 -14.07 -20.23 -9.21
C TRP A 45 -14.28 -21.19 -10.38
N ASN A 46 -15.53 -21.43 -10.77
CA ASN A 46 -15.83 -22.25 -11.94
C ASN A 46 -15.23 -21.66 -13.23
N ARG A 47 -15.21 -20.33 -13.37
CA ARG A 47 -14.58 -19.66 -14.51
C ARG A 47 -13.07 -19.81 -14.49
N LEU A 48 -12.43 -19.55 -13.35
CA LEU A 48 -10.96 -19.68 -13.19
C LEU A 48 -10.47 -21.11 -13.47
N MET A 49 -11.20 -22.13 -13.03
CA MET A 49 -10.81 -23.53 -13.22
C MET A 49 -11.06 -24.04 -14.65
N ARG A 50 -11.85 -23.32 -15.45
CA ARG A 50 -12.17 -23.66 -16.84
C ARG A 50 -11.41 -22.83 -17.87
N LEU A 51 -10.50 -21.96 -17.42
CA LEU A 51 -9.64 -21.21 -18.33
C LEU A 51 -8.78 -22.17 -19.16
N GLU A 52 -8.67 -21.89 -20.45
CA GLU A 52 -7.74 -22.55 -21.35
C GLU A 52 -6.35 -21.89 -21.29
N PRO A 53 -5.27 -22.60 -21.64
CA PRO A 53 -3.93 -22.02 -21.71
C PRO A 53 -3.91 -20.78 -22.62
N GLY A 54 -3.42 -19.66 -22.09
CA GLY A 54 -3.42 -18.36 -22.78
C GLY A 54 -4.64 -17.48 -22.50
N GLU A 55 -5.70 -18.00 -21.87
CA GLU A 55 -6.79 -17.16 -21.39
C GLU A 55 -6.41 -16.42 -20.10
N MET A 56 -6.88 -15.18 -20.01
CA MET A 56 -6.62 -14.28 -18.88
C MET A 56 -7.92 -13.86 -18.19
N VAL A 57 -7.86 -13.76 -16.86
CA VAL A 57 -8.89 -13.12 -16.05
C VAL A 57 -8.25 -12.03 -15.22
N GLU A 58 -8.83 -10.84 -15.33
CA GLU A 58 -8.50 -9.69 -14.50
C GLU A 58 -9.47 -9.64 -13.31
N ILE A 59 -8.94 -9.64 -12.08
CA ILE A 59 -9.74 -9.50 -10.87
C ILE A 59 -9.44 -8.14 -10.26
N LYS A 60 -10.49 -7.31 -10.14
CA LYS A 60 -10.46 -6.04 -9.41
C LYS A 60 -11.05 -6.24 -8.04
N THR A 61 -10.26 -5.98 -7.01
CA THR A 61 -10.73 -5.96 -5.63
C THR A 61 -10.82 -4.52 -5.14
N VAL A 62 -11.73 -4.26 -4.20
CA VAL A 62 -11.86 -2.97 -3.54
C VAL A 62 -11.86 -3.20 -2.04
N GLN A 63 -10.83 -2.69 -1.38
CA GLN A 63 -10.71 -2.67 0.07
C GLN A 63 -10.96 -1.24 0.59
N PRO A 64 -12.09 -1.01 1.27
CA PRO A 64 -12.37 0.32 1.80
C PRO A 64 -11.32 0.71 2.85
N ARG A 65 -11.09 2.01 2.97
CA ARG A 65 -10.17 2.60 3.95
C ARG A 65 -10.48 2.17 5.38
N LEU A 66 -9.44 1.83 6.11
CA LEU A 66 -9.50 1.53 7.54
C LEU A 66 -9.23 2.79 8.36
N GLY A 67 -10.21 3.18 9.18
CA GLY A 67 -10.17 4.37 10.04
C GLY A 67 -8.92 4.45 10.94
N TRP A 68 -8.57 3.34 11.56
CA TRP A 68 -7.45 3.27 12.50
C TRP A 68 -6.09 3.42 11.82
N TYR A 69 -5.96 2.92 10.59
CA TYR A 69 -4.70 2.96 9.85
C TYR A 69 -4.33 4.40 9.46
N HIS A 70 -5.32 5.18 9.02
CA HIS A 70 -5.12 6.59 8.75
C HIS A 70 -4.71 7.37 10.01
N ARG A 71 -5.37 7.12 11.14
CA ARG A 71 -5.00 7.75 12.43
C ARG A 71 -3.58 7.39 12.84
N LYS A 72 -3.19 6.11 12.69
CA LYS A 72 -1.82 5.64 12.94
C LYS A 72 -0.81 6.42 12.09
N HIS A 73 -1.01 6.47 10.78
CA HIS A 73 -0.11 7.18 9.88
C HIS A 73 -0.03 8.68 10.19
N MET A 74 -1.16 9.34 10.43
CA MET A 74 -1.20 10.76 10.79
C MET A 74 -0.46 11.05 12.11
N ALA A 75 -0.62 10.19 13.11
CA ALA A 75 0.10 10.32 14.37
C ALA A 75 1.61 10.13 14.21
N MET A 76 2.03 9.21 13.32
CA MET A 76 3.45 9.03 12.97
C MET A 76 4.01 10.28 12.27
N GLU A 77 3.31 10.83 11.26
CA GLU A 77 3.71 12.07 10.60
C GLU A 77 3.87 13.20 11.62
N GLN A 78 2.92 13.36 12.54
CA GLN A 78 2.94 14.37 13.58
C GLN A 78 4.13 14.20 14.54
N ALA A 79 4.40 12.98 14.99
CA ALA A 79 5.51 12.69 15.89
C ALA A 79 6.88 12.97 15.24
N VAL A 80 7.04 12.66 13.96
CA VAL A 80 8.26 13.02 13.21
C VAL A 80 8.36 14.54 13.05
N PHE A 81 7.25 15.21 12.72
CA PHE A 81 7.22 16.67 12.58
C PHE A 81 7.59 17.41 13.88
N GLU A 82 7.17 16.90 15.04
CA GLU A 82 7.47 17.52 16.34
C GLU A 82 8.91 17.33 16.78
N THR A 83 9.65 16.38 16.19
CA THR A 83 11.02 16.04 16.59
C THR A 83 12.08 16.58 15.63
N GLN A 84 11.70 17.13 14.48
CA GLN A 84 12.60 17.65 13.44
C GLN A 84 12.80 19.17 13.52
N ASP A 85 13.89 19.68 12.95
CA ASP A 85 14.29 21.11 13.09
C ASP A 85 14.04 21.96 11.84
N ARG A 86 13.53 21.38 10.76
CA ARG A 86 13.55 21.95 9.40
C ARG A 86 12.26 22.67 9.01
N PHE A 87 11.12 22.09 9.33
CA PHE A 87 9.79 22.54 8.92
C PHE A 87 9.08 23.19 10.10
N GLU A 88 8.55 24.39 9.88
CA GLU A 88 7.73 25.12 10.87
C GLU A 88 6.24 24.86 10.67
N ASP A 89 5.85 24.42 9.47
CA ASP A 89 4.47 24.13 9.08
C ASP A 89 4.32 22.64 8.73
N PHE A 90 3.27 22.04 9.26
CA PHE A 90 3.00 20.62 9.11
C PHE A 90 2.60 20.24 7.68
N GLU A 91 1.88 21.11 6.98
CA GLU A 91 1.47 20.85 5.59
C GLU A 91 2.69 20.80 4.65
N SER A 92 3.64 21.70 4.87
CA SER A 92 4.93 21.74 4.16
C SER A 92 5.76 20.49 4.40
N PHE A 93 5.83 20.01 5.66
CA PHE A 93 6.48 18.73 5.99
C PHE A 93 5.83 17.57 5.26
N ARG A 94 4.49 17.48 5.28
CA ARG A 94 3.77 16.40 4.60
C ARG A 94 3.91 16.44 3.09
N THR A 95 3.94 17.63 2.51
CA THR A 95 4.19 17.82 1.09
C THR A 95 5.57 17.29 0.73
N TRP A 96 6.59 17.65 1.51
CA TRP A 96 7.94 17.12 1.34
C TRP A 96 8.00 15.60 1.51
N LEU A 97 7.33 15.05 2.52
CA LEU A 97 7.28 13.61 2.79
C LEU A 97 6.67 12.85 1.60
N LYS A 98 5.55 13.35 1.04
CA LYS A 98 4.93 12.76 -0.15
C LYS A 98 5.85 12.78 -1.35
N VAL A 99 6.57 13.88 -1.56
CA VAL A 99 7.56 13.98 -2.65
C VAL A 99 8.71 12.99 -2.44
N GLY A 100 9.24 12.90 -1.22
CA GLY A 100 10.30 11.97 -0.86
C GLY A 100 9.90 10.50 -1.01
N ALA A 101 8.66 10.17 -0.65
CA ALA A 101 8.04 8.86 -0.85
C ALA A 101 7.62 8.60 -2.31
N SER A 102 7.90 9.52 -3.24
CA SER A 102 7.46 9.45 -4.65
C SER A 102 5.95 9.28 -4.83
N PHE A 103 5.15 9.74 -3.85
CA PHE A 103 3.69 9.74 -3.91
C PHE A 103 3.17 10.99 -4.64
N VAL A 104 3.56 11.08 -5.91
CA VAL A 104 3.40 12.26 -6.75
C VAL A 104 2.98 11.88 -8.16
N ASP A 105 2.36 12.82 -8.86
CA ASP A 105 2.24 12.81 -10.31
C ASP A 105 3.31 13.72 -10.90
N TRP A 106 3.97 13.24 -11.96
CA TRP A 106 5.03 13.99 -12.63
C TRP A 106 4.44 14.75 -13.82
N TYR A 107 4.63 16.07 -13.82
CA TYR A 107 4.17 16.95 -14.89
C TYR A 107 5.34 17.68 -15.55
N PRO A 108 5.23 18.05 -16.84
CA PRO A 108 6.20 18.92 -17.48
C PRO A 108 6.12 20.32 -16.85
N GLY A 109 7.24 20.78 -16.32
CA GLY A 109 7.40 22.10 -15.76
C GLY A 109 7.58 23.17 -16.86
N PRO A 110 7.36 24.45 -16.51
CA PRO A 110 7.36 25.56 -17.46
C PRO A 110 8.71 25.82 -18.15
N LYS A 111 9.80 25.25 -17.63
CA LYS A 111 11.17 25.39 -18.17
C LYS A 111 11.76 24.07 -18.69
N GLY A 112 10.92 23.08 -18.98
CA GLY A 112 11.34 21.80 -19.59
C GLY A 112 11.85 20.72 -18.62
N GLY A 113 11.97 21.02 -17.32
CA GLY A 113 12.18 19.99 -16.29
C GLY A 113 10.86 19.34 -15.86
N VAL A 114 10.90 18.18 -15.21
CA VAL A 114 9.70 17.57 -14.59
C VAL A 114 9.50 18.10 -13.18
N ILE A 115 8.25 18.38 -12.80
CA ILE A 115 7.88 18.79 -11.44
C ILE A 115 7.03 17.69 -10.79
N PRO A 116 7.29 17.35 -9.51
CA PRO A 116 6.42 16.47 -8.75
C PRO A 116 5.23 17.26 -8.20
N VAL A 117 4.03 16.76 -8.44
CA VAL A 117 2.79 17.27 -7.84
C VAL A 117 2.26 16.21 -6.86
N PRO A 118 2.26 16.47 -5.54
CA PRO A 118 1.82 15.51 -4.55
C PRO A 118 0.38 15.05 -4.78
N ARG A 119 0.17 13.73 -4.74
CA ARG A 119 -1.17 13.18 -4.80
C ARG A 119 -1.93 13.45 -3.50
N SER A 120 -3.24 13.58 -3.62
CA SER A 120 -4.10 13.66 -2.44
C SER A 120 -4.19 12.30 -1.76
N ILE A 121 -4.06 12.29 -0.44
CA ILE A 121 -4.30 11.12 0.40
C ILE A 121 -5.67 11.20 1.09
N SER A 122 -6.57 12.04 0.57
CA SER A 122 -7.91 12.18 1.13
C SER A 122 -8.66 10.85 1.08
N TYR A 123 -9.53 10.64 2.07
CA TYR A 123 -10.34 9.43 2.20
C TYR A 123 -11.15 9.08 0.95
N ALA A 124 -11.57 10.10 0.19
CA ALA A 124 -12.39 9.91 -1.01
C ALA A 124 -11.59 9.37 -2.21
N ASN A 125 -10.28 9.54 -2.22
CA ASN A 125 -9.46 9.38 -3.43
C ASN A 125 -8.47 8.22 -3.36
N LEU A 126 -8.37 7.52 -2.23
CA LEU A 126 -7.30 6.54 -2.01
C LEU A 126 -7.83 5.29 -1.29
N GLU A 127 -7.56 4.11 -1.85
CA GLU A 127 -7.95 2.82 -1.28
C GLU A 127 -7.05 2.43 -0.09
N GLN A 128 -7.42 1.39 0.67
CA GLN A 128 -6.60 0.91 1.78
C GLN A 128 -5.23 0.40 1.33
N GLY A 129 -5.16 -0.46 0.30
CA GLY A 129 -3.88 -0.98 -0.19
C GLY A 129 -2.93 0.13 -0.65
N ASP A 130 -3.46 1.12 -1.39
CA ASP A 130 -2.67 2.26 -1.85
C ASP A 130 -2.16 3.13 -0.68
N MET A 131 -2.89 3.19 0.44
CA MET A 131 -2.40 3.83 1.67
C MET A 131 -1.27 3.06 2.33
N GLU A 132 -1.44 1.74 2.45
CA GLU A 132 -0.45 0.89 3.10
C GLU A 132 0.88 0.96 2.35
N GLN A 133 0.80 0.97 1.01
CA GLN A 133 1.96 1.21 0.16
C GLN A 133 2.57 2.59 0.42
N PHE A 134 1.77 3.68 0.36
CA PHE A 134 2.28 5.02 0.65
C PHE A 134 2.93 5.13 2.03
N HIS A 135 2.32 4.52 3.05
CA HIS A 135 2.86 4.50 4.40
C HIS A 135 4.23 3.82 4.44
N ALA A 136 4.35 2.63 3.84
CA ALA A 136 5.62 1.91 3.76
C ALA A 136 6.69 2.73 3.02
N ASP A 137 6.33 3.38 1.91
CA ASP A 137 7.24 4.23 1.14
C ASP A 137 7.68 5.47 1.94
N ALA A 138 6.77 6.08 2.68
CA ALA A 138 7.08 7.20 3.58
C ALA A 138 8.03 6.78 4.71
N VAL A 139 7.79 5.63 5.35
CA VAL A 139 8.68 5.06 6.37
C VAL A 139 10.07 4.78 5.79
N ASN A 140 10.14 4.15 4.62
CA ASN A 140 11.41 3.87 3.93
C ASN A 140 12.17 5.15 3.58
N PHE A 141 11.46 6.17 3.11
CA PHE A 141 12.05 7.48 2.82
C PHE A 141 12.60 8.14 4.09
N LEU A 142 11.84 8.12 5.19
CA LEU A 142 12.27 8.68 6.48
C LEU A 142 13.54 8.00 7.04
N ARG A 143 13.74 6.72 6.74
CA ARG A 143 14.96 5.96 7.07
C ARG A 143 16.16 6.28 6.18
N SER A 144 15.98 7.05 5.10
CA SER A 144 17.08 7.41 4.20
C SER A 144 18.00 8.47 4.82
N GLU A 145 19.29 8.43 4.45
CA GLU A 145 20.24 9.46 4.89
C GLU A 145 19.84 10.86 4.39
N HIS A 146 19.19 10.95 3.23
CA HIS A 146 18.68 12.23 2.72
C HIS A 146 17.63 12.84 3.64
N ALA A 147 16.66 12.04 4.10
CA ALA A 147 15.66 12.49 5.04
C ALA A 147 16.29 12.89 6.38
N GLY A 148 17.13 12.02 6.96
CA GLY A 148 17.82 12.32 8.21
C GLY A 148 18.66 13.59 8.15
N ALA A 149 19.43 13.79 7.08
CA ALA A 149 20.25 14.99 6.89
C ALA A 149 19.42 16.27 6.69
N THR A 150 18.22 16.15 6.13
CA THR A 150 17.29 17.26 5.94
C THR A 150 16.62 17.66 7.25
N LEU A 151 16.17 16.69 8.05
CA LEU A 151 15.41 16.91 9.28
C LEU A 151 16.31 17.28 10.48
N TRP A 152 17.48 16.65 10.58
CA TRP A 152 18.44 16.85 11.69
C TRP A 152 19.85 17.11 11.17
N LYS A 153 20.01 18.25 10.49
CA LYS A 153 21.28 18.64 9.87
C LYS A 153 22.44 18.68 10.86
N HIS A 154 22.16 19.00 12.12
CA HIS A 154 23.16 19.17 13.18
C HIS A 154 23.68 17.84 13.76
N LEU A 155 22.99 16.72 13.53
CA LEU A 155 23.37 15.39 14.01
C LEU A 155 24.29 14.65 13.03
N GLY A 156 25.06 13.69 13.53
CA GLY A 156 25.79 12.73 12.70
C GLY A 156 24.86 11.64 12.11
N THR A 157 25.32 10.95 11.06
CA THR A 157 24.53 9.91 10.36
C THR A 157 23.96 8.83 11.28
N ALA A 158 24.75 8.28 12.22
CA ALA A 158 24.25 7.28 13.16
C ALA A 158 23.14 7.83 14.07
N GLN A 159 23.32 9.05 14.58
CA GLN A 159 22.35 9.72 15.46
C GLN A 159 21.05 10.04 14.72
N ARG A 160 21.11 10.40 13.44
CA ARG A 160 19.91 10.65 12.61
C ARG A 160 19.04 9.39 12.48
N ILE A 161 19.70 8.24 12.26
CA ILE A 161 19.01 6.94 12.20
C ILE A 161 18.42 6.58 13.56
N GLU A 162 19.16 6.76 14.65
CA GLU A 162 18.65 6.53 16.00
C GLU A 162 17.42 7.39 16.31
N MET A 163 17.41 8.66 15.90
CA MET A 163 16.29 9.59 16.10
C MET A 163 15.02 9.10 15.38
N ILE A 164 15.11 8.76 14.10
CA ILE A 164 13.94 8.32 13.35
C ILE A 164 13.43 6.96 13.87
N GLU A 165 14.33 6.03 14.20
CA GLU A 165 13.94 4.72 14.74
C GLU A 165 13.28 4.82 16.12
N ALA A 166 13.69 5.77 16.95
CA ALA A 166 13.04 6.03 18.23
C ALA A 166 11.56 6.43 18.05
N VAL A 167 11.26 7.24 17.03
CA VAL A 167 9.89 7.63 16.68
C VAL A 167 9.14 6.44 16.07
N LEU A 168 9.70 5.81 15.05
CA LEU A 168 9.06 4.74 14.27
C LEU A 168 8.70 3.50 15.11
N ARG A 169 9.55 3.10 16.05
CA ARG A 169 9.28 1.96 16.94
C ARG A 169 8.00 2.13 17.76
N SER A 170 7.62 3.36 18.11
CA SER A 170 6.37 3.62 18.84
C SER A 170 5.11 3.33 18.02
N PHE A 171 5.26 3.21 16.69
CA PHE A 171 4.20 2.85 15.75
C PHE A 171 4.33 1.40 15.24
N GLY A 172 5.33 0.64 15.71
CA GLY A 172 5.57 -0.74 15.26
C GLY A 172 6.10 -0.82 13.83
N GLU A 173 6.84 0.20 13.39
CA GLU A 173 7.53 0.25 12.11
C GLU A 173 9.00 -0.18 12.20
#